data_AF-A0A0D2I063-F1
#
_entry.id   AF-A0A0D2I063-F1
#
_cell.length_a   1.000
_cell.length_b   1.000
_cell.length_c   1.000
_cell.angle_alpha   90.00
_cell.angle_beta   90.00
_cell.angle_gamma   90.00
#
_symmetry.space_group_name_H-M   'P 1'
#
loop_
_entity.id
_entity.type
_entity.pdbx_description
1 polymer ?
#
loop_
_entity_poly.entity_id
_entity_poly.type
_entity_poly.pdbx_seq_one_letter_code
_entity_poly.pdbx_strand_id
1 'polypeptide(L)'
;MSLQLPSESEILTSYLLHPSPLPAILPYKSFLALLPPSLSSFGRQHPTELKRLYRDLQFQRDILIDDVRRRIEDECRRSVELKARLGRQVRREEGLLRVTSRKKKRKHGSIGSNDNNNNEDAEHGAATDDDDIDAEEKETQFDTALHDGQPLGHTLPMATAKHNHTTTTLLAAMTTASQDLASEIADLEAQIATLRSQCGDNVGNLSDLRYGRFATAGSRSSGDKSKNSGEPVDGVEDEIVTAIQELKETLVRNCHEDG
;
A
#
# COMPACT_ATOMS: atom_id res chain seq x y z
N MET A 1 -15.51 41.47 -8.01
CA MET A 1 -15.41 40.32 -7.09
C MET A 1 -14.22 39.50 -7.54
N SER A 2 -13.13 39.50 -6.78
CA SER A 2 -11.96 38.65 -7.04
C SER A 2 -12.37 37.19 -6.84
N LEU A 3 -12.40 36.41 -7.92
CA LEU A 3 -12.56 34.96 -7.86
C LEU A 3 -11.29 34.39 -7.24
N GLN A 4 -11.32 34.15 -5.92
CA GLN A 4 -10.25 33.44 -5.24
C GLN A 4 -10.24 32.01 -5.77
N LEU A 5 -9.10 31.55 -6.30
CA LEU A 5 -8.97 30.16 -6.72
C LEU A 5 -9.15 29.27 -5.49
N PRO A 6 -9.91 28.16 -5.62
CA PRO A 6 -10.18 27.28 -4.50
C PRO A 6 -8.88 26.69 -3.98
N SER A 7 -8.79 26.60 -2.66
CA SER A 7 -7.62 25.98 -2.01
C SER A 7 -7.59 24.48 -2.28
N GLU A 8 -6.42 23.86 -2.15
CA GLU A 8 -6.28 22.41 -2.35
C GLU A 8 -7.17 21.62 -1.38
N SER A 9 -7.24 22.03 -0.11
CA SER A 9 -8.12 21.41 0.88
C SER A 9 -9.60 21.53 0.49
N GLU A 10 -10.01 22.65 -0.10
CA GLU A 10 -11.37 22.88 -0.58
C GLU A 10 -11.69 22.00 -1.79
N ILE A 11 -10.76 21.85 -2.72
CA ILE A 11 -10.89 20.93 -3.86
C ILE A 11 -11.02 19.50 -3.34
N LEU A 12 -10.07 19.02 -2.54
CA LEU A 12 -10.07 17.65 -2.05
C LEU A 12 -11.31 17.34 -1.19
N THR A 13 -11.70 18.26 -0.32
CA THR A 13 -12.92 18.11 0.51
C THR A 13 -14.17 18.07 -0.35
N SER A 14 -14.31 18.98 -1.32
CA SER A 14 -15.50 19.02 -2.17
C SER A 14 -15.62 17.77 -3.05
N TYR A 15 -14.52 17.29 -3.62
CA TYR A 15 -14.53 16.11 -4.50
C TYR A 15 -14.65 14.78 -3.74
N LEU A 16 -14.03 14.65 -2.56
CA LEU A 16 -13.94 13.36 -1.87
C LEU A 16 -14.97 13.21 -0.73
N LEU A 17 -15.39 14.30 -0.10
CA LEU A 17 -16.24 14.25 1.10
C LEU A 17 -17.67 14.74 0.88
N HIS A 18 -17.97 15.46 -0.19
CA HIS A 18 -19.32 15.94 -0.48
C HIS A 18 -19.87 15.24 -1.74
N PRO A 19 -21.03 14.56 -1.71
CA PRO A 19 -21.88 14.15 -0.58
C PRO A 19 -21.52 12.74 -0.10
N SER A 20 -20.48 12.60 0.72
CA SER A 20 -20.00 11.28 1.13
C SER A 20 -20.88 10.53 2.15
N PRO A 21 -21.70 11.11 3.05
CA PRO A 21 -22.42 10.31 4.06
C PRO A 21 -23.40 9.28 3.47
N LEU A 22 -23.56 8.11 4.12
CA LEU A 22 -24.44 7.04 3.63
C LEU A 22 -25.87 7.53 3.34
N PRO A 23 -26.52 8.31 4.22
CA PRO A 23 -27.88 8.76 3.97
C PRO A 23 -28.02 9.71 2.79
N ALA A 24 -26.93 10.35 2.36
CA ALA A 24 -26.92 11.23 1.19
C ALA A 24 -26.81 10.44 -0.11
N ILE A 25 -25.95 9.40 -0.16
CA ILE A 25 -25.78 8.57 -1.36
C ILE A 25 -26.83 7.47 -1.51
N LEU A 26 -27.28 6.91 -0.39
CA LEU A 26 -28.20 5.79 -0.33
C LEU A 26 -29.11 5.95 0.89
N PRO A 27 -30.19 6.75 0.77
CA PRO A 27 -31.18 6.89 1.83
C PRO A 27 -31.76 5.52 2.22
N TYR A 28 -32.19 5.38 3.48
CA TYR A 28 -32.73 4.11 4.01
C TYR A 28 -33.86 3.51 3.15
N LYS A 29 -34.74 4.34 2.58
CA LYS A 29 -35.80 3.88 1.68
C LYS A 29 -35.24 3.23 0.41
N SER A 30 -34.21 3.83 -0.18
CA SER A 30 -33.52 3.30 -1.35
C SER A 30 -32.75 2.03 -1.01
N PHE A 31 -32.10 1.97 0.17
CA PHE A 31 -31.47 0.76 0.67
C PHE A 31 -32.45 -0.42 0.75
N LEU A 32 -33.65 -0.21 1.28
CA LEU A 32 -34.69 -1.26 1.33
C LEU A 32 -35.11 -1.75 -0.06
N ALA A 33 -35.09 -0.87 -1.06
CA ALA A 33 -35.42 -1.22 -2.44
C ALA A 33 -34.36 -2.09 -3.12
N LEU A 34 -33.13 -2.15 -2.59
CA LEU A 34 -32.05 -3.00 -3.10
C LEU A 34 -32.15 -4.46 -2.60
N LEU A 35 -33.00 -4.73 -1.61
CA LEU A 35 -33.12 -6.06 -1.03
C LEU A 35 -33.78 -7.03 -2.02
N PRO A 36 -33.27 -8.26 -2.18
CA PRO A 36 -33.92 -9.27 -3.01
C PRO A 36 -35.37 -9.53 -2.58
N PRO A 37 -36.24 -9.99 -3.50
CA PRO A 37 -37.63 -10.31 -3.18
C PRO A 37 -37.77 -11.34 -2.05
N SER A 38 -36.83 -12.29 -1.95
CA SER A 38 -36.77 -13.29 -0.87
C SER A 38 -36.48 -12.70 0.51
N LEU A 39 -35.71 -11.61 0.57
CA LEU A 39 -35.40 -10.89 1.81
C LEU A 39 -36.43 -9.81 2.13
N SER A 40 -37.31 -9.48 1.18
CA SER A 40 -38.35 -8.46 1.38
C SER A 40 -39.44 -8.92 2.36
N SER A 41 -39.70 -10.23 2.45
CA SER A 41 -40.56 -10.82 3.49
C SER A 41 -39.92 -10.71 4.88
N PHE A 42 -38.62 -11.04 4.98
CA PHE A 42 -37.83 -10.87 6.19
C PHE A 42 -37.84 -9.40 6.64
N GLY A 43 -37.66 -8.45 5.72
CA GLY A 43 -37.68 -7.03 6.07
C GLY A 43 -39.02 -6.50 6.62
N ARG A 44 -40.13 -7.16 6.27
CA ARG A 44 -41.45 -6.86 6.87
C ARG A 44 -41.59 -7.46 8.28
N GLN A 45 -40.98 -8.62 8.51
CA GLN A 45 -41.01 -9.32 9.80
C GLN A 45 -40.00 -8.75 10.80
N HIS A 46 -38.87 -8.25 10.30
CA HIS A 46 -37.68 -7.85 11.05
C HIS A 46 -37.21 -6.42 10.70
N PRO A 47 -38.08 -5.39 10.89
CA PRO A 47 -37.76 -4.02 10.51
C PRO A 47 -36.67 -3.39 11.40
N THR A 48 -36.51 -3.88 12.63
CA THR A 48 -35.50 -3.42 13.59
C THR A 48 -34.10 -3.85 13.19
N GLU A 49 -33.93 -5.08 12.74
CA GLU A 49 -32.65 -5.65 12.32
C GLU A 49 -32.12 -4.94 11.08
N LEU A 50 -32.99 -4.65 10.10
CA LEU A 50 -32.60 -3.89 8.90
C LEU A 50 -32.22 -2.44 9.22
N LYS A 51 -32.92 -1.80 10.17
CA LYS A 51 -32.53 -0.46 10.64
C LYS A 51 -31.18 -0.50 11.33
N ARG A 52 -30.93 -1.51 12.17
CA ARG A 52 -29.64 -1.71 12.84
C ARG A 52 -28.51 -1.90 11.83
N LEU A 53 -28.71 -2.78 10.84
CA LEU A 53 -27.74 -2.98 9.76
C LEU A 53 -27.45 -1.68 9.01
N TYR A 54 -28.47 -0.91 8.66
CA TYR A 54 -28.27 0.37 7.99
C TYR A 54 -27.51 1.39 8.86
N ARG A 55 -27.75 1.38 10.18
CA ARG A 55 -26.99 2.22 11.12
C ARG A 55 -25.54 1.77 11.26
N ASP A 56 -25.29 0.47 11.28
CA ASP A 56 -23.94 -0.08 11.31
C ASP A 56 -23.17 0.29 10.02
N LEU A 57 -23.82 0.20 8.85
CA LEU A 57 -23.23 0.66 7.58
C LEU A 57 -22.97 2.17 7.57
N GLN A 58 -23.87 2.96 8.15
CA GLN A 58 -23.66 4.39 8.30
C GLN A 58 -22.43 4.67 9.17
N PHE A 59 -22.32 4.01 10.32
CA PHE A 59 -21.18 4.14 11.23
C PHE A 59 -19.86 3.74 10.57
N GLN A 60 -19.82 2.59 9.88
CA GLN A 60 -18.64 2.15 9.12
C GLN A 60 -18.22 3.18 8.07
N ARG A 61 -19.19 3.78 7.37
CA ARG A 61 -18.92 4.79 6.37
C ARG A 61 -18.42 6.11 6.99
N ASP A 62 -18.98 6.50 8.13
CA ASP A 62 -18.53 7.69 8.85
C ASP A 62 -17.06 7.54 9.30
N ILE A 63 -16.65 6.34 9.75
CA ILE A 63 -15.23 6.04 10.02
C ILE A 63 -14.35 6.26 8.77
N LEU A 64 -14.76 5.73 7.62
CA LEU A 64 -14.00 5.89 6.37
C LEU A 64 -13.93 7.36 5.93
N ILE A 65 -15.01 8.12 6.13
CA ILE A 65 -15.06 9.56 5.85
C ILE A 65 -14.04 10.30 6.72
N ASP A 66 -13.95 9.95 8.01
CA ASP A 66 -12.99 10.54 8.93
C ASP A 66 -11.54 10.18 8.58
N ASP A 67 -11.29 8.94 8.14
CA ASP A 67 -9.98 8.54 7.61
C ASP A 67 -9.60 9.36 6.36
N VAL A 68 -10.55 9.58 5.44
CA VAL A 68 -10.32 10.41 4.25
C VAL A 68 -10.07 11.87 4.65
N ARG A 69 -10.81 12.42 5.63
CA ARG A 69 -10.54 13.78 6.17
C ARG A 69 -9.10 13.90 6.65
N ARG A 70 -8.64 12.96 7.47
CA ARG A 70 -7.26 12.94 7.97
C ARG A 70 -6.24 12.87 6.84
N ARG A 71 -6.47 12.01 5.84
CA ARG A 71 -5.58 11.90 4.66
C ARG A 71 -5.53 13.18 3.83
N ILE A 72 -6.65 13.90 3.71
CA ILE A 72 -6.68 15.20 3.02
C ILE A 72 -5.79 16.20 3.75
N GLU A 73 -5.83 16.24 5.08
CA GLU A 73 -4.96 17.12 5.87
C GLU A 73 -3.48 16.78 5.70
N ASP A 74 -3.15 15.50 5.76
CA ASP A 74 -1.77 15.01 5.57
C ASP A 74 -1.28 15.32 4.14
N GLU A 75 -2.13 15.12 3.12
CA GLU A 75 -1.82 15.47 1.74
C GLU A 75 -1.58 16.97 1.58
N CYS A 76 -2.44 17.82 2.15
CA CYS A 76 -2.25 19.26 2.11
C CYS A 76 -0.92 19.70 2.74
N ARG A 77 -0.48 19.06 3.84
CA ARG A 77 0.83 19.32 4.45
C ARG A 77 1.97 18.92 3.51
N ARG A 78 1.91 17.71 2.95
CA ARG A 78 2.92 17.22 1.98
C ARG A 78 3.01 18.09 0.74
N SER A 79 1.89 18.56 0.21
CA SER A 79 1.83 19.44 -0.95
C SER A 79 2.51 20.78 -0.73
N VAL A 80 2.50 21.32 0.49
CA VAL A 80 3.24 22.55 0.84
C VAL A 80 4.75 22.32 0.73
N GLU A 81 5.25 21.22 1.29
CA GLU A 81 6.67 20.87 1.23
C GLU A 81 7.13 20.61 -0.21
N LEU A 82 6.32 19.90 -1.00
CA LEU A 82 6.59 19.63 -2.40
C LEU A 82 6.64 20.93 -3.23
N LYS A 83 5.67 21.83 -3.04
CA LYS A 83 5.65 23.16 -3.69
C LYS A 83 6.87 23.99 -3.30
N ALA A 84 7.29 23.93 -2.03
CA ALA A 84 8.49 24.63 -1.56
C ALA A 84 9.78 24.05 -2.18
N ARG A 85 9.92 22.72 -2.24
CA ARG A 85 11.07 22.04 -2.88
C ARG A 85 11.13 22.37 -4.37
N LEU A 86 10.00 22.29 -5.07
CA LEU A 86 9.90 22.65 -6.49
C LEU A 86 10.27 24.12 -6.70
N GLY A 87 9.75 25.03 -5.87
CA GLY A 87 10.09 26.45 -5.93
C GLY A 87 11.58 26.74 -5.67
N ARG A 88 12.28 25.92 -4.86
CA ARG A 88 13.74 26.00 -4.71
C ARG A 88 14.47 25.47 -5.94
N GLN A 89 13.99 24.39 -6.55
CA GLN A 89 14.57 23.81 -7.77
C GLN A 89 14.45 24.76 -8.96
N VAL A 90 13.27 25.32 -9.20
CA VAL A 90 13.03 26.29 -10.28
C VAL A 90 13.96 27.50 -10.12
N ARG A 91 14.12 28.03 -8.91
CA ARG A 91 15.05 29.14 -8.65
C ARG A 91 16.51 28.78 -8.89
N ARG A 92 16.94 27.55 -8.56
CA ARG A 92 18.29 27.07 -8.89
C ARG A 92 18.50 27.02 -10.40
N GLU A 93 17.56 26.42 -11.13
CA GLU A 93 17.61 26.30 -12.60
C GLU A 93 17.60 27.68 -13.28
N GLU A 94 16.73 28.60 -12.84
CA GLU A 94 16.69 29.99 -13.31
C GLU A 94 17.99 30.76 -12.97
N GLY A 95 18.55 30.54 -11.78
CA GLY A 95 19.82 31.11 -11.36
C GLY A 95 21.00 30.61 -12.21
N LEU A 96 21.04 29.30 -12.51
CA LEU A 96 22.02 28.67 -13.40
C LEU A 96 21.93 29.22 -14.83
N LEU A 97 20.73 29.43 -15.37
CA LEU A 97 20.53 30.09 -16.68
C LEU A 97 21.05 31.55 -16.68
N ARG A 98 20.88 32.29 -15.57
CA ARG A 98 21.41 33.65 -15.43
C ARG A 98 22.94 33.71 -15.31
N VAL A 99 23.56 32.74 -14.61
CA VAL A 99 25.03 32.68 -14.43
C VAL A 99 25.74 32.27 -15.71
N THR A 100 25.21 31.28 -16.44
CA THR A 100 25.74 30.84 -17.75
C THR A 100 25.71 31.96 -18.80
N SER A 101 24.69 32.83 -18.75
CA SER A 101 24.58 34.02 -19.59
C SER A 101 25.68 35.07 -19.33
N ARG A 102 26.12 35.24 -18.08
CA ARG A 102 27.17 36.21 -17.71
C ARG A 102 28.58 35.72 -18.07
N LYS A 103 28.83 34.40 -18.04
CA LYS A 103 30.14 33.81 -18.35
C LYS A 103 30.50 33.90 -19.83
N LYS A 104 29.50 34.02 -20.73
CA LYS A 104 29.71 34.20 -22.18
C LYS A 104 30.15 35.63 -22.57
N LYS A 105 29.96 36.63 -21.70
CA LYS A 105 30.28 38.04 -21.99
C LYS A 105 31.72 38.45 -21.62
N ARG A 106 32.49 37.64 -20.89
CA ARG A 106 33.86 37.99 -20.43
C ARG A 106 35.00 37.41 -21.27
N LYS A 107 34.72 36.77 -22.42
CA LYS A 107 35.76 36.20 -23.31
C LYS A 107 36.09 37.07 -24.55
N HIS A 108 35.64 38.32 -24.59
CA HIS A 108 36.05 39.27 -25.64
C HIS A 108 36.31 40.63 -25.00
N GLY A 109 37.56 40.89 -24.60
CA GLY A 109 37.96 42.16 -23.98
C GLY A 109 39.09 42.00 -22.97
N SER A 110 40.21 41.42 -23.40
CA SER A 110 41.50 41.59 -22.71
C SER A 110 42.31 42.58 -23.55
N ILE A 111 42.60 43.75 -22.98
CA ILE A 111 43.75 44.64 -23.19
C ILE A 111 43.40 45.96 -22.48
N GLY A 112 44.23 46.39 -21.52
CA GLY A 112 44.11 47.72 -20.92
C GLY A 112 44.62 47.78 -19.49
N SER A 113 45.81 48.38 -19.34
CA SER A 113 46.59 48.56 -18.12
C SER A 113 46.02 49.56 -17.10
N ASN A 114 46.60 49.47 -15.91
CA ASN A 114 47.01 50.55 -15.00
C ASN A 114 46.08 51.11 -13.89
N ASP A 115 46.78 51.31 -12.76
CA ASP A 115 46.67 52.34 -11.73
C ASP A 115 45.75 52.19 -10.50
N ASN A 116 46.45 52.15 -9.36
CA ASN A 116 46.16 52.65 -8.01
C ASN A 116 44.91 53.54 -7.82
N ASN A 117 44.14 53.27 -6.76
CA ASN A 117 44.15 54.10 -5.54
C ASN A 117 43.18 53.58 -4.46
N ASN A 118 43.57 53.86 -3.21
CA ASN A 118 42.78 53.76 -1.97
C ASN A 118 41.37 54.39 -2.11
N ASN A 119 40.36 53.81 -1.46
CA ASN A 119 39.81 54.36 -0.20
C ASN A 119 38.75 53.44 0.41
N GLU A 120 38.65 53.55 1.73
CA GLU A 120 37.67 52.97 2.64
C GLU A 120 36.23 53.35 2.28
N ASP A 121 35.27 52.46 2.49
CA ASP A 121 34.01 52.76 3.20
C ASP A 121 33.12 51.52 3.32
N ALA A 122 32.51 51.41 4.50
CA ALA A 122 31.80 50.27 5.05
C ALA A 122 30.51 49.89 4.31
N GLU A 123 30.15 48.60 4.32
CA GLU A 123 28.92 48.15 5.00
C GLU A 123 28.81 46.62 5.06
N HIS A 124 28.33 46.16 6.22
CA HIS A 124 28.10 44.78 6.57
C HIS A 124 27.02 44.12 5.71
N GLY A 125 27.35 42.98 5.10
CA GLY A 125 26.40 41.99 4.61
C GLY A 125 27.04 40.62 4.72
N ALA A 126 26.73 39.92 5.81
CA ALA A 126 27.29 38.62 6.19
C ALA A 126 27.27 37.62 5.02
N ALA A 127 28.44 37.37 4.44
CA ALA A 127 28.71 36.14 3.72
C ALA A 127 28.90 35.06 4.80
N THR A 128 27.85 34.30 5.08
CA THR A 128 27.99 33.04 5.81
C THR A 128 28.70 32.06 4.89
N ASP A 129 29.98 31.88 5.21
CA ASP A 129 30.82 30.70 5.09
C ASP A 129 30.39 29.61 4.11
N ASP A 130 31.25 29.46 3.10
CA ASP A 130 31.67 28.18 2.53
C ASP A 130 31.85 27.15 3.66
N ASP A 131 30.88 26.26 3.82
CA ASP A 131 31.12 24.89 4.27
C ASP A 131 30.71 23.97 3.12
N ASP A 132 31.61 23.90 2.13
CA ASP A 132 31.70 22.86 1.12
C ASP A 132 32.17 21.58 1.84
N ILE A 133 31.26 20.94 2.60
CA ILE A 133 31.49 19.67 3.29
C ILE A 133 30.48 18.65 2.79
N ASP A 134 30.98 17.72 1.97
CA ASP A 134 30.53 16.33 1.83
C ASP A 134 29.02 16.10 1.79
N ALA A 135 28.40 16.55 0.69
CA ALA A 135 27.04 16.17 0.31
C ALA A 135 27.00 14.95 -0.63
N GLU A 136 28.09 14.20 -0.76
CA GLU A 136 28.07 12.85 -1.35
C GLU A 136 27.91 11.82 -0.21
N GLU A 137 27.06 10.80 -0.44
CA GLU A 137 26.82 9.60 0.38
C GLU A 137 25.62 9.52 1.35
N LYS A 138 24.77 10.56 1.52
CA LYS A 138 23.56 10.41 2.37
C LYS A 138 22.24 10.16 1.65
N GLU A 139 22.18 10.31 0.33
CA GLU A 139 20.90 10.24 -0.42
C GLU A 139 20.51 8.80 -0.86
N THR A 140 21.35 7.78 -0.63
CA THR A 140 21.06 6.39 -1.03
C THR A 140 20.63 5.46 0.12
N GLN A 141 20.65 5.92 1.37
CA GLN A 141 20.35 5.04 2.53
C GLN A 141 18.87 4.99 2.95
N PHE A 142 17.99 5.83 2.41
CA PHE A 142 16.57 5.80 2.80
C PHE A 142 15.77 4.68 2.11
N ASP A 143 16.19 4.24 0.92
CA ASP A 143 15.44 3.25 0.13
C ASP A 143 15.66 1.79 0.59
N THR A 144 16.64 1.55 1.45
CA THR A 144 16.93 0.21 2.00
C THR A 144 16.34 -0.04 3.40
N ALA A 145 15.74 0.96 4.04
CA ALA A 145 15.34 0.88 5.45
C ALA A 145 13.94 0.26 5.68
N LEU A 146 13.14 0.04 4.64
CA LEU A 146 11.76 -0.45 4.75
C LEU A 146 11.61 -1.96 4.48
N HIS A 147 12.64 -2.62 3.96
CA HIS A 147 12.56 -3.99 3.44
C HIS A 147 13.66 -4.93 3.95
N ASP A 148 14.13 -4.74 5.18
CA ASP A 148 15.13 -5.61 5.84
C ASP A 148 16.35 -5.97 4.96
N GLY A 149 16.77 -5.04 4.10
CA GLY A 149 17.91 -5.25 3.21
C GLY A 149 17.68 -6.24 2.06
N GLN A 150 16.45 -6.68 1.77
CA GLN A 150 16.16 -7.45 0.56
C GLN A 150 16.06 -6.51 -0.66
N PRO A 151 16.91 -6.69 -1.70
CA PRO A 151 16.77 -5.92 -2.92
C PRO A 151 15.45 -6.30 -3.60
N LEU A 152 14.52 -5.35 -3.74
CA LEU A 152 13.40 -5.52 -4.65
C LEU A 152 13.94 -5.71 -6.05
N GLY A 153 13.42 -6.74 -6.71
CA GLY A 153 13.35 -6.97 -8.15
C GLY A 153 14.36 -6.26 -9.04
N HIS A 154 15.02 -7.05 -9.88
CA HIS A 154 15.88 -6.67 -11.01
C HIS A 154 15.26 -5.70 -12.04
N THR A 155 14.06 -5.16 -11.77
CA THR A 155 13.25 -4.34 -12.67
C THR A 155 13.76 -2.93 -12.86
N LEU A 156 14.68 -2.45 -12.01
CA LEU A 156 15.39 -1.20 -12.23
C LEU A 156 16.90 -1.43 -12.22
N PRO A 157 17.61 -1.29 -13.35
CA PRO A 157 19.07 -1.28 -13.32
C PRO A 157 19.50 -0.11 -12.45
N MET A 158 20.28 -0.42 -11.41
CA MET A 158 20.98 0.53 -10.57
C MET A 158 21.59 1.61 -11.46
N ALA A 159 21.17 2.86 -11.29
CA ALA A 159 21.54 3.95 -12.16
C ALA A 159 23.07 4.15 -12.12
N THR A 160 23.79 3.48 -13.02
CA THR A 160 25.19 3.77 -13.27
C THR A 160 25.21 5.13 -13.94
N ALA A 161 25.40 6.16 -13.13
CA ALA A 161 25.58 7.53 -13.56
C ALA A 161 26.69 7.56 -14.63
N LYS A 162 26.30 7.68 -15.92
CA LYS A 162 27.08 8.29 -17.02
C LYS A 162 26.49 8.11 -18.43
N HIS A 163 25.46 7.29 -18.66
CA HIS A 163 24.91 7.15 -20.01
C HIS A 163 23.47 7.64 -20.13
N ASN A 164 23.29 8.69 -20.95
CA ASN A 164 21.97 9.05 -21.47
C ASN A 164 21.43 7.86 -22.28
N HIS A 165 20.20 7.42 -21.99
CA HIS A 165 19.54 6.38 -22.76
C HIS A 165 19.42 6.81 -24.22
N THR A 166 19.91 5.98 -25.13
CA THR A 166 19.60 6.09 -26.56
C THR A 166 18.24 5.43 -26.84
N THR A 167 17.61 5.77 -27.96
CA THR A 167 16.33 5.17 -28.37
C THR A 167 16.41 3.64 -28.42
N THR A 168 17.55 3.09 -28.83
CA THR A 168 17.80 1.64 -28.85
C THR A 168 17.85 1.04 -27.45
N THR A 169 18.53 1.68 -26.49
CA THR A 169 18.59 1.20 -25.10
C THR A 169 17.25 1.35 -24.37
N LEU A 170 16.48 2.39 -24.69
CA LEU A 170 15.15 2.59 -24.12
C LEU A 170 14.14 1.58 -24.68
N LEU A 171 14.16 1.33 -25.98
CA LEU A 171 13.32 0.29 -26.59
C LEU A 171 13.64 -1.09 -26.01
N ALA A 172 14.92 -1.43 -25.86
CA ALA A 172 15.33 -2.69 -25.23
C ALA A 172 14.80 -2.79 -23.78
N ALA A 173 14.96 -1.73 -22.98
CA ALA A 173 14.45 -1.70 -21.60
C ALA A 173 12.91 -1.81 -21.55
N MET A 174 12.19 -1.15 -22.45
CA MET A 174 10.73 -1.25 -22.55
C MET A 174 10.27 -2.64 -22.97
N THR A 175 10.99 -3.31 -23.87
CA THR A 175 10.67 -4.69 -24.26
C THR A 175 10.93 -5.69 -23.14
N THR A 176 11.97 -5.50 -22.34
CA THR A 176 12.23 -6.33 -21.17
C THR A 176 11.16 -6.10 -20.11
N ALA A 177 10.84 -4.84 -19.80
CA ALA A 177 9.78 -4.51 -18.84
C ALA A 177 8.40 -5.05 -19.27
N SER A 178 8.09 -5.07 -20.57
CA SER A 178 6.82 -5.63 -21.04
C SER A 178 6.78 -7.16 -20.93
N GLN A 179 7.91 -7.84 -21.12
CA GLN A 179 8.03 -9.28 -20.93
C GLN A 179 7.93 -9.64 -19.44
N ASP A 180 8.58 -8.88 -18.57
CA ASP A 180 8.55 -9.08 -17.12
C ASP A 180 7.12 -8.93 -16.59
N LEU A 181 6.41 -7.85 -16.96
CA LEU A 181 5.01 -7.66 -16.58
C LEU A 181 4.10 -8.76 -17.12
N ALA A 182 4.33 -9.24 -18.35
CA ALA A 182 3.56 -10.35 -18.91
C ALA A 182 3.78 -11.65 -18.12
N SER A 183 5.01 -11.89 -17.66
CA SER A 183 5.32 -13.05 -16.82
C SER A 183 4.67 -12.95 -15.44
N GLU A 184 4.71 -11.77 -14.81
CA GLU A 184 4.08 -11.51 -13.51
C GLU A 184 2.56 -11.69 -13.59
N ILE A 185 1.92 -11.22 -14.66
CA ILE A 185 0.49 -11.42 -14.90
C ILE A 185 0.16 -12.92 -14.98
N ALA A 186 0.96 -13.70 -15.72
CA ALA A 186 0.75 -15.14 -15.84
C ALA A 186 0.88 -15.87 -14.48
N ASP A 187 1.87 -15.49 -13.67
CA ASP A 187 2.06 -16.04 -12.33
C ASP A 187 0.89 -15.70 -11.40
N LEU A 188 0.41 -14.44 -11.44
CA LEU A 188 -0.77 -14.02 -10.67
C LEU A 188 -2.04 -14.74 -11.12
N GLU A 189 -2.22 -14.97 -12.42
CA GLU A 189 -3.34 -15.76 -12.93
C GLU A 189 -3.30 -17.21 -12.43
N ALA A 190 -2.11 -17.83 -12.37
CA ALA A 190 -1.92 -19.16 -11.81
C ALA A 190 -2.23 -19.21 -10.29
N GLN A 191 -1.82 -18.19 -9.54
CA GLN A 191 -2.15 -18.05 -8.12
C GLN A 191 -3.67 -17.91 -7.90
N ILE A 192 -4.35 -17.10 -8.73
CA ILE A 192 -5.81 -16.95 -8.69
C ILE A 192 -6.52 -18.26 -8.99
N ALA A 193 -6.06 -19.02 -9.99
CA ALA A 193 -6.62 -20.32 -10.32
C ALA A 193 -6.51 -21.30 -9.15
N THR A 194 -5.35 -21.31 -8.47
CA THR A 194 -5.11 -22.14 -7.28
C THR A 194 -6.04 -21.76 -6.13
N LEU A 195 -6.15 -20.47 -5.81
CA LEU A 195 -7.06 -19.97 -4.77
C LEU A 195 -8.53 -20.27 -5.07
N ARG A 196 -8.95 -20.17 -6.34
CA ARG A 196 -10.30 -20.55 -6.76
C ARG A 196 -10.58 -22.03 -6.54
N SER A 197 -9.61 -22.90 -6.85
CA SER A 197 -9.73 -24.33 -6.55
C SER A 197 -9.90 -24.57 -5.06
N GLN A 198 -9.03 -23.97 -4.23
CA GLN A 198 -9.09 -24.11 -2.77
C GLN A 198 -10.43 -23.62 -2.19
N CYS A 199 -10.95 -22.48 -2.67
CA CYS A 199 -12.28 -22.03 -2.29
C CYS A 199 -13.36 -23.00 -2.73
N GLY A 200 -13.26 -23.56 -3.94
CA GLY A 200 -14.17 -24.59 -4.45
C GLY A 200 -14.16 -25.85 -3.57
N ASP A 201 -12.99 -26.34 -3.21
CA ASP A 201 -12.81 -27.51 -2.35
C ASP A 201 -13.38 -27.25 -0.95
N ASN A 202 -13.08 -26.09 -0.36
CA ASN A 202 -13.60 -25.71 0.95
C ASN A 202 -15.12 -25.56 0.94
N VAL A 203 -15.70 -24.90 -0.07
CA VAL A 203 -17.16 -24.78 -0.21
C VAL A 203 -17.79 -26.14 -0.50
N GLY A 204 -17.13 -27.01 -1.27
CA GLY A 204 -17.53 -28.39 -1.52
C GLY A 204 -17.59 -29.18 -0.22
N ASN A 205 -16.51 -29.18 0.56
CA ASN A 205 -16.42 -29.84 1.86
C ASN A 205 -17.46 -29.33 2.86
N LEU A 206 -17.66 -28.00 2.93
CA LEU A 206 -18.69 -27.40 3.79
C LEU A 206 -20.12 -27.68 3.29
N SER A 207 -20.31 -27.83 1.98
CA SER A 207 -21.59 -28.24 1.40
C SER A 207 -21.88 -29.70 1.68
N ASP A 208 -20.88 -30.58 1.57
CA ASP A 208 -20.97 -32.00 1.90
C ASP A 208 -21.32 -32.20 3.38
N LEU A 209 -20.69 -31.41 4.26
CA LEU A 209 -20.99 -31.30 5.69
C LEU A 209 -22.44 -30.84 5.94
N ARG A 210 -22.89 -29.80 5.23
CA ARG A 210 -24.22 -29.21 5.40
C ARG A 210 -25.35 -30.10 4.88
N TYR A 211 -25.10 -30.86 3.82
CA TYR A 211 -26.08 -31.78 3.23
C TYR A 211 -25.93 -33.22 3.73
N GLY A 212 -25.09 -33.44 4.75
CA GLY A 212 -24.97 -34.70 5.48
C GLY A 212 -24.37 -35.84 4.67
N ARG A 213 -23.61 -35.52 3.62
CA ARG A 213 -23.01 -36.50 2.70
C ARG A 213 -21.55 -36.78 3.07
N PHE A 214 -21.24 -36.83 4.37
CA PHE A 214 -20.09 -37.61 4.81
C PHE A 214 -20.22 -39.01 4.21
N ALA A 215 -19.11 -39.53 3.67
CA ALA A 215 -19.03 -40.89 3.19
C ALA A 215 -19.86 -41.80 4.08
N THR A 216 -20.85 -42.46 3.49
CA THR A 216 -21.70 -43.46 4.13
C THR A 216 -20.87 -44.72 4.43
N ALA A 217 -19.69 -44.56 5.02
CA ALA A 217 -18.77 -45.61 5.45
C ALA A 217 -19.15 -46.19 6.83
N GLY A 218 -20.38 -45.96 7.29
CA GLY A 218 -20.89 -46.52 8.55
C GLY A 218 -22.34 -47.00 8.53
N SER A 219 -23.07 -46.87 7.42
CA SER A 219 -24.50 -47.26 7.37
C SER A 219 -24.78 -48.38 6.36
N ARG A 220 -24.01 -49.47 6.44
CA ARG A 220 -24.41 -50.79 5.89
C ARG A 220 -23.76 -51.91 6.69
N SER A 221 -24.38 -52.32 7.79
CA SER A 221 -24.16 -53.66 8.36
C SER A 221 -25.48 -54.23 8.88
N SER A 222 -26.40 -54.46 7.94
CA SER A 222 -27.31 -55.59 8.06
C SER A 222 -26.57 -56.80 7.45
N GLY A 223 -26.19 -57.73 8.32
CA GLY A 223 -25.71 -59.11 8.06
C GLY A 223 -24.74 -59.36 6.90
N ASP A 224 -23.49 -59.69 7.21
CA ASP A 224 -22.92 -61.02 6.92
C ASP A 224 -21.50 -61.14 7.52
N LYS A 225 -21.20 -62.30 8.10
CA LYS A 225 -19.86 -62.64 8.62
C LYS A 225 -19.02 -63.17 7.47
N SER A 226 -17.96 -62.47 7.07
CA SER A 226 -16.77 -63.17 6.56
C SER A 226 -15.49 -62.32 6.67
N LYS A 227 -14.46 -63.00 7.18
CA LYS A 227 -13.05 -62.65 7.34
C LYS A 227 -12.47 -61.91 6.13
N ASN A 228 -11.67 -60.86 6.33
CA ASN A 228 -10.19 -60.92 6.41
C ASN A 228 -9.53 -59.52 6.25
N SER A 229 -8.44 -59.31 7.01
CA SER A 229 -7.29 -58.41 6.78
C SER A 229 -7.46 -56.90 6.53
N GLY A 230 -7.03 -56.09 7.50
CA GLY A 230 -6.67 -54.68 7.33
C GLY A 230 -6.36 -54.03 8.69
N GLU A 231 -5.16 -53.45 8.83
CA GLU A 231 -4.48 -53.03 10.07
C GLU A 231 -5.25 -52.04 10.99
N PRO A 232 -4.95 -52.02 12.31
CA PRO A 232 -5.52 -51.05 13.24
C PRO A 232 -4.82 -49.69 13.09
N VAL A 233 -5.60 -48.68 12.71
CA VAL A 233 -5.18 -47.28 12.59
C VAL A 233 -5.35 -46.59 13.95
N ASP A 234 -4.76 -47.15 15.02
CA ASP A 234 -4.90 -46.65 16.41
C ASP A 234 -3.78 -45.67 16.82
N GLY A 235 -2.79 -45.41 15.96
CA GLY A 235 -1.58 -44.66 16.33
C GLY A 235 -1.78 -43.15 16.54
N VAL A 236 -2.84 -42.56 15.97
CA VAL A 236 -3.06 -41.10 16.05
C VAL A 236 -3.60 -40.70 17.43
N GLU A 237 -4.40 -41.56 18.05
CA GLU A 237 -4.97 -41.29 19.37
C GLU A 237 -3.87 -41.32 20.44
N ASP A 238 -2.95 -42.29 20.36
CA ASP A 238 -1.80 -42.39 21.26
C ASP A 238 -0.83 -41.20 21.10
N GLU A 239 -0.63 -40.71 19.88
CA GLU A 239 0.20 -39.54 19.60
C GLU A 239 -0.41 -38.26 20.20
N ILE A 240 -1.73 -38.08 20.07
CA ILE A 240 -2.46 -36.93 20.66
C ILE A 240 -2.42 -37.00 22.18
N VAL A 241 -2.65 -38.17 22.78
CA VAL A 241 -2.58 -38.35 24.24
C VAL A 241 -1.18 -38.04 24.76
N THR A 242 -0.14 -38.45 24.03
CA THR A 242 1.26 -38.15 24.38
C THR A 242 1.55 -36.65 24.33
N ALA A 243 1.11 -35.96 23.27
CA ALA A 243 1.32 -34.52 23.10
C ALA A 243 0.61 -33.69 24.19
N ILE A 244 -0.59 -34.11 24.61
CA ILE A 244 -1.35 -33.45 25.69
C ILE A 244 -0.63 -33.62 27.04
N GLN A 245 -0.04 -34.80 27.28
CA GLN A 245 0.70 -35.08 28.51
C GLN A 245 1.96 -34.20 28.60
N GLU A 246 2.68 -34.02 27.49
CA GLU A 246 3.87 -33.15 27.41
C GLU A 246 3.54 -31.67 27.62
N LEU A 247 2.43 -31.19 27.06
CA LEU A 247 1.92 -29.83 27.27
C LEU A 247 1.57 -29.56 28.74
N LYS A 248 1.02 -30.57 29.43
CA LYS A 248 0.69 -30.48 30.85
C LYS A 248 1.95 -30.37 31.70
N GLU A 249 2.98 -31.15 31.40
CA GLU A 249 4.25 -31.13 32.16
C GLU A 249 5.02 -29.82 31.97
N THR A 250 4.97 -29.23 30.77
CA THR A 250 5.58 -27.93 30.49
C THR A 250 4.86 -26.79 31.21
N LEU A 251 3.53 -26.81 31.29
CA LEU A 251 2.76 -25.85 32.07
C LEU A 251 3.04 -25.95 33.57
N VAL A 252 3.14 -27.18 34.12
CA VAL A 252 3.44 -27.37 35.55
C VAL A 252 4.85 -26.90 35.90
N ARG A 253 5.83 -27.07 35.00
CA ARG A 253 7.19 -26.53 35.16
C ARG A 253 7.19 -25.00 35.17
N ASN A 254 6.48 -24.37 34.23
CA ASN A 254 6.42 -22.91 34.15
C ASN A 254 5.68 -22.27 35.34
N CYS A 255 4.75 -22.98 36.00
CA CYS A 255 4.12 -22.49 37.23
C CYS A 255 5.00 -22.60 38.48
N HIS A 256 6.12 -23.33 38.45
CA HIS A 256 7.05 -23.43 39.59
C HIS A 256 8.23 -22.45 39.53
N GLU A 257 8.42 -21.73 38.43
CA GLU A 257 9.51 -20.73 38.29
C GLU A 257 9.08 -19.30 38.63
N ASP A 258 7.79 -19.04 38.83
CA ASP A 258 7.24 -17.72 39.20
C ASP A 258 6.77 -17.63 40.68
N GLY A 259 7.31 -18.48 41.57
CA GLY A 259 6.99 -18.54 43.02
C GLY A 259 8.17 -18.24 43.93
#